data_AF-A0A1W9XEZ2-F1
#
_entry.id   AF-A0A1W9XEZ2-F1
#
_cell.length_a   1.000
_cell.length_b   1.000
_cell.length_c   1.000
_cell.angle_alpha   90.00
_cell.angle_beta   90.00
_cell.angle_gamma   90.00
#
_symmetry.space_group_name_H-M   'P 1'
#
loop_
_entity.id
_entity.type
_entity.pdbx_description
1 polymer ?
#
loop_
_entity_poly.entity_id
_entity_poly.type
_entity_poly.pdbx_seq_one_letter_code
_entity_poly.pdbx_strand_id
1 'polypeptide(L)'
;MPPVSHPFKKGSLVILMNYNDHAPPHVHIRYQNDVRSYRFEIRSGKWLKPGKELPLRLRKMVETWVEAHQEELLEQWENAMNNKPVTIIG
;
A
#
# COMPACT_ATOMS: atom_id res chain seq x y z
N MET A 1 4.06 -0.79 10.85
CA MET A 1 3.67 -1.07 9.46
C MET A 1 4.68 -2.01 8.81
N PRO A 2 4.45 -3.33 8.80
CA PRO A 2 5.25 -4.26 7.98
C PRO A 2 5.06 -4.01 6.47
N PRO A 3 6.07 -4.37 5.64
CA PRO A 3 5.92 -4.36 4.18
C PRO A 3 5.01 -5.50 3.72
N VAL A 4 4.19 -5.18 2.72
CA VAL A 4 3.38 -6.15 1.98
C VAL A 4 3.81 -6.29 0.53
N SER A 5 4.75 -5.46 0.06
CA SER A 5 5.42 -5.66 -1.22
C SER A 5 6.92 -5.85 -1.03
N HIS A 6 7.55 -6.49 -2.01
CA HIS A 6 8.99 -6.34 -2.21
C HIS A 6 9.33 -4.89 -2.58
N PRO A 7 10.54 -4.39 -2.27
CA PRO A 7 10.99 -3.10 -2.77
C PRO A 7 11.03 -3.09 -4.30
N PHE A 8 10.35 -2.13 -4.93
CA PHE A 8 10.43 -1.99 -6.38
C PHE A 8 11.84 -1.54 -6.77
N LYS A 9 12.46 -2.17 -7.78
CA LYS A 9 13.84 -1.85 -8.23
C LYS A 9 14.04 -0.39 -8.68
N LYS A 10 12.96 0.36 -8.96
CA LYS A 10 12.99 1.70 -9.55
C LYS A 10 12.66 2.77 -8.50
N GLY A 11 13.68 3.23 -7.78
CA GLY A 11 13.52 4.11 -6.61
C GLY A 11 12.91 3.34 -5.44
N SER A 12 13.30 3.67 -4.20
CA SER A 12 12.87 2.96 -2.99
C SER A 12 11.37 3.15 -2.71
N LEU A 13 10.52 2.54 -3.53
CA LEU A 13 9.09 2.44 -3.35
C LEU A 13 8.80 1.16 -2.58
N VAL A 14 8.03 1.27 -1.50
CA VAL A 14 7.57 0.13 -0.69
C VAL A 14 6.11 0.33 -0.35
N ILE A 15 5.31 -0.73 -0.49
CA ILE A 15 3.92 -0.75 -0.06
C ILE A 15 3.84 -1.45 1.30
N LEU A 16 3.16 -0.81 2.23
CA LEU A 16 3.12 -1.15 3.66
C LEU A 16 1.67 -1.30 4.12
N MET A 17 1.46 -2.11 5.17
CA MET A 17 0.18 -2.27 5.85
C MET A 17 0.35 -1.96 7.35
N ASN A 18 -0.59 -1.25 7.99
CA ASN A 18 -0.55 -1.03 9.44
C ASN A 18 -1.52 -1.94 10.18
N TYR A 19 -1.09 -2.49 11.32
CA TYR A 19 -1.95 -3.25 12.23
C TYR A 19 -2.99 -2.37 12.92
N ASN A 20 -2.68 -1.09 13.12
CA ASN A 20 -3.55 -0.11 13.75
C ASN A 20 -4.27 0.78 12.72
N ASP A 21 -4.39 0.35 11.46
CA ASP A 21 -5.15 1.11 10.46
C ASP A 21 -6.67 1.06 10.76
N HIS A 22 -7.41 1.92 10.09
CA HIS A 22 -8.87 1.99 10.18
C HIS A 22 -9.49 1.83 8.79
N ALA A 23 -10.73 1.36 8.76
CA ALA A 23 -11.51 1.30 7.53
C ALA A 23 -11.56 2.67 6.81
N PRO A 24 -11.58 2.70 5.47
CA PRO A 24 -11.64 1.54 4.55
C PRO A 24 -10.28 0.84 4.37
N PRO A 25 -10.25 -0.39 3.82
CA PRO A 25 -9.00 -1.09 3.49
C PRO A 25 -8.11 -0.28 2.57
N HIS A 26 -6.89 0.03 3.04
CA HIS A 26 -5.92 0.82 2.29
C HIS A 26 -4.49 0.36 2.54
N VAL A 27 -3.62 0.64 1.57
CA VAL A 27 -2.17 0.48 1.73
C VAL A 27 -1.48 1.83 1.87
N HIS A 28 -0.34 1.84 2.56
CA HIS A 28 0.55 2.99 2.63
C HIS A 28 1.69 2.83 1.62
N ILE A 29 2.02 3.90 0.92
CA ILE A 29 3.10 3.92 -0.06
C ILE A 29 4.21 4.84 0.46
N ARG A 30 5.41 4.28 0.62
CA ARG A 30 6.62 5.03 0.96
C ARG A 30 7.48 5.17 -0.29
N TYR A 31 7.96 6.38 -0.59
CA TYR A 31 8.85 6.65 -1.72
C TYR A 31 10.08 7.45 -1.27
N GLN A 32 11.27 6.89 -1.47
CA GLN A 32 12.56 7.50 -1.04
C GLN A 32 12.55 7.84 0.47
N ASN A 33 13.00 9.06 0.82
CA ASN A 33 12.96 9.61 2.17
C ASN A 33 11.60 10.25 2.51
N ASP A 34 10.64 10.23 1.57
CA ASP A 34 9.33 10.80 1.81
C ASP A 34 8.52 9.81 2.67
N VAL A 35 8.40 10.16 3.95
CA VAL A 35 7.57 9.44 4.92
C VAL A 35 6.10 9.85 4.79
N ARG A 36 5.76 10.76 3.85
CA ARG A 36 4.38 11.17 3.61
C ARG A 36 3.55 9.95 3.22
N SER A 37 2.50 9.76 4.01
CA SER A 37 1.57 8.63 4.01
C SER A 37 0.66 8.72 2.79
N TYR A 38 1.19 8.45 1.61
CA TYR A 38 0.35 8.18 0.46
C TYR A 38 -0.48 6.95 0.77
N ARG A 39 -1.80 7.10 0.72
CA ARG A 39 -2.72 6.01 1.01
C ARG A 39 -3.54 5.71 -0.23
N PHE A 40 -3.66 4.43 -0.54
CA PHE A 40 -4.44 3.95 -1.67
C PHE A 40 -5.47 2.95 -1.15
N GLU A 41 -6.75 3.26 -1.35
CA GLU A 41 -7.85 2.39 -0.95
C GLU A 41 -7.94 1.19 -1.89
N ILE A 42 -7.84 -0.01 -1.33
CA ILE A 42 -7.70 -1.27 -2.07
C ILE A 42 -8.98 -1.56 -2.87
N ARG A 43 -10.16 -1.36 -2.27
CA ARG A 43 -11.46 -1.71 -2.90
C ARG A 43 -11.89 -0.72 -3.97
N SER A 44 -11.68 0.58 -3.73
CA SER A 44 -12.18 1.61 -4.64
C SER A 44 -11.19 1.99 -5.73
N GLY A 45 -9.92 1.59 -5.59
CA GLY A 45 -8.84 1.98 -6.50
C GLY A 45 -8.53 3.48 -6.45
N LYS A 46 -8.84 4.15 -5.32
CA LYS A 46 -8.69 5.59 -5.18
C LYS A 46 -7.57 5.94 -4.21
N TRP A 47 -6.79 6.94 -4.61
CA TRP A 47 -5.85 7.59 -3.69
C TRP A 47 -6.63 8.41 -2.66
N LEU A 48 -6.40 8.14 -1.39
CA LEU A 48 -6.90 8.99 -0.31
C LEU A 48 -6.09 10.29 -0.31
N LYS A 49 -6.78 11.43 -0.17
CA LYS A 49 -6.22 12.78 -0.31
C LYS A 49 -4.82 12.90 0.30
N PRO A 50 -3.76 12.96 -0.52
CA PRO A 50 -2.41 13.17 -0.01
C PRO A 50 -2.11 14.67 0.03
N GLY A 51 -1.23 15.10 0.94
CA GLY A 51 -0.74 16.48 0.99
C GLY A 51 0.23 16.84 -0.16
N LYS A 52 0.60 15.88 -1.00
CA LYS A 52 1.49 16.00 -2.16
C LYS A 52 1.19 14.86 -3.13
N GLU A 53 1.37 15.05 -4.43
CA GLU A 53 1.16 13.98 -5.42
C GLU A 53 2.45 13.16 -5.68
N LEU A 54 2.30 11.87 -5.98
CA LEU A 54 3.40 11.05 -6.51
C LEU A 54 3.62 11.38 -7.99
N PRO A 55 4.85 11.24 -8.51
CA PRO A 55 5.10 11.23 -9.94
C PRO A 55 4.17 10.25 -10.67
N LEU A 56 3.58 10.68 -11.80
CA LEU A 56 2.56 9.92 -12.53
C LEU A 56 2.97 8.47 -12.84
N ARG A 57 4.24 8.23 -13.18
CA ARG A 57 4.76 6.88 -13.45
C ARG A 57 4.70 5.95 -12.23
N LEU A 58 5.01 6.48 -11.05
CA LEU A 58 4.95 5.70 -9.80
C LEU A 58 3.50 5.46 -9.38
N ARG A 59 2.65 6.47 -9.59
CA ARG A 59 1.21 6.35 -9.32
C ARG A 59 0.60 5.19 -10.12
N LYS A 60 0.81 5.17 -11.44
CA LYS A 60 0.33 4.07 -12.31
C LYS A 60 0.91 2.71 -11.90
N MET A 61 2.19 2.66 -11.52
CA MET A 61 2.82 1.43 -11.07
C MET A 61 2.17 0.88 -9.79
N VAL A 62 1.86 1.75 -8.82
CA VAL A 62 1.13 1.36 -7.61
C VAL A 62 -0.29 0.90 -7.95
N GLU A 63 -1.01 1.67 -8.77
CA GLU A 63 -2.38 1.33 -9.18
C GLU A 63 -2.43 -0.07 -9.81
N THR A 64 -1.57 -0.34 -10.80
CA THR A 64 -1.50 -1.65 -11.46
C THR A 64 -1.09 -2.77 -10.50
N TRP A 65 -0.14 -2.52 -9.60
CA TRP A 65 0.28 -3.55 -8.64
C TRP A 65 -0.82 -3.86 -7.61
N VAL A 66 -1.51 -2.84 -7.09
CA VAL A 66 -2.61 -3.07 -6.13
C VAL A 66 -3.78 -3.77 -6.81
N GLU A 67 -4.10 -3.42 -8.05
CA GLU A 67 -5.14 -4.09 -8.83
C GLU A 67 -4.79 -5.58 -9.06
N ALA A 68 -3.54 -5.88 -9.42
CA ALA A 68 -3.09 -7.25 -9.64
C ALA A 68 -3.11 -8.13 -8.38
N HIS A 69 -2.97 -7.53 -7.20
CA HIS A 69 -2.88 -8.24 -5.91
C HIS A 69 -4.03 -7.90 -4.96
N GLN A 70 -5.18 -7.46 -5.50
CA GLN A 70 -6.26 -6.92 -4.69
C GLN A 70 -6.78 -7.92 -3.65
N GLU A 71 -6.94 -9.18 -4.04
CA GLU A 71 -7.47 -10.24 -3.15
C GLU A 71 -6.49 -10.53 -2.00
N GLU A 72 -5.21 -10.71 -2.32
CA GLU A 72 -4.14 -10.94 -1.33
C GLU A 72 -4.02 -9.76 -0.37
N LEU A 73 -4.12 -8.53 -0.88
CA LEU A 73 -4.10 -7.33 -0.03
C LEU A 73 -5.30 -7.25 0.91
N LEU A 74 -6.48 -7.69 0.47
CA LEU A 74 -7.66 -7.76 1.34
C LEU A 74 -7.51 -8.82 2.43
N GLU A 75 -6.93 -9.98 2.12
CA GLU A 75 -6.59 -10.99 3.11
C GLU A 75 -5.58 -10.45 4.13
N GLN A 76 -4.51 -9.81 3.66
CA GLN A 76 -3.51 -9.22 4.53
C GLN A 76 -4.08 -8.06 5.37
N TRP A 77 -5.06 -7.32 4.84
CA TRP A 77 -5.79 -6.31 5.61
C TRP A 77 -6.59 -6.94 6.74
N GLU A 78 -7.32 -8.03 6.47
CA GLU A 78 -8.03 -8.78 7.51
C GLU A 78 -7.08 -9.35 8.56
N ASN A 79 -5.93 -9.89 8.13
CA ASN A 79 -4.90 -10.35 9.06
C ASN A 79 -4.41 -9.20 9.95
N ALA A 80 -4.13 -8.03 9.36
CA ALA A 80 -3.69 -6.85 10.10
C ALA A 80 -4.72 -6.41 11.15
N MET A 81 -6.01 -6.33 10.76
CA MET A 81 -7.11 -5.95 11.66
C MET A 81 -7.32 -6.95 12.80
N ASN A 82 -6.97 -8.22 12.60
CA ASN A 82 -7.10 -9.29 13.59
C ASN A 82 -5.79 -9.53 14.39
N ASN A 83 -4.80 -8.64 14.30
CA ASN A 83 -3.48 -8.80 14.92
C ASN A 83 -2.77 -10.12 14.54
N LYS A 84 -3.04 -10.63 13.34
CA LYS A 84 -2.35 -11.79 12.77
C LYS A 84 -1.11 -11.34 12.00
N PRO A 85 -0.09 -12.21 11.83
CA PRO A 85 1.04 -11.91 10.96
C PRO A 85 0.59 -11.54 9.54
N VAL A 86 1.27 -10.55 8.96
CA VAL A 86 1.07 -10.13 7.57
C VAL A 86 2.27 -10.60 6.77
N THR A 87 2.03 -11.14 5.57
CA THR A 87 3.09 -11.65 4.70
C THR A 87 3.37 -10.69 3.54
N ILE A 88 4.53 -10.88 2.91
CA ILE A 88 4.89 -10.17 1.69
C ILE A 88 4.14 -10.82 0.51
N ILE A 89 3.54 -9.98 -0.32
CA ILE A 89 2.89 -10.33 -1.58
C ILE A 89 3.91 -10.16 -2.72
N GLY A 90 3.94 -11.14 -3.63
CA GLY A 90 4.98 -11.35 -4.65
C GLY A 90 4.73 -10.64 -5.95
#